data_AF-A0A1E7LYQ5-F1
#
_entry.id   AF-A0A1E7LYQ5-F1
#
_cell.length_a   1.000
_cell.length_b   1.000
_cell.length_c   1.000
_cell.angle_alpha   90.00
_cell.angle_beta   90.00
_cell.angle_gamma   90.00
#
_symmetry.space_group_name_H-M   'P 1'
#
loop_
_entity.id
_entity.type
_entity.pdbx_description
1 polymer ?
#
loop_
_entity_poly.entity_id
_entity_poly.type
_entity_poly.pdbx_seq_one_letter_code
_entity_poly.pdbx_strand_id
1 'polypeptide(L)'
;MTVDQVAPDRQDALDSLGRWRLRPGVSVTVLHNGVHLRGWITSLTLEGGDGLPVLWGRLAEALAAGGERSGAARAELVRAAPAGSPLRAALLTVLGQLLDHGLLVERSGGEATGGAGPWLGAVAERPGAAGAALARSRARVLGAHPDSPLVRAAARALNRAGLRAEVAKTAELPDGQVLLVTSGPGGPPGAGQGREAAERAVAVGVRAGLGFVTPVGSVAQARADAEALAGRLHRRKTGHRAPEHPALPVLLASSAAQRLVCAVAGLRDPSAEAGDARLLPGLPTALIAEQEPSGG
;
A
#
# COMPACT_ATOMS: atom_id res chain seq x y z
N MET A 1 -45.75 10.85 23.30
CA MET A 1 -44.38 11.41 23.32
C MET A 1 -43.58 10.68 22.28
N THR A 2 -43.48 11.30 21.11
CA THR A 2 -42.66 10.89 19.96
C THR A 2 -41.21 11.24 20.25
N VAL A 3 -40.31 10.25 20.16
CA VAL A 3 -38.87 10.50 20.13
C VAL A 3 -38.42 10.15 18.71
N ASP A 4 -38.29 11.18 17.87
CA ASP A 4 -37.55 11.13 16.63
C ASP A 4 -36.09 10.81 16.96
N GLN A 5 -35.66 9.57 16.71
CA GLN A 5 -34.24 9.25 16.62
C GLN A 5 -33.76 9.64 15.23
N VAL A 6 -33.22 10.85 15.13
CA VAL A 6 -32.42 11.31 13.99
C VAL A 6 -31.20 10.40 13.88
N ALA A 7 -31.17 9.60 12.81
CA ALA A 7 -29.99 8.82 12.42
C ALA A 7 -28.79 9.77 12.19
N PRO A 8 -27.56 9.37 12.55
CA PRO A 8 -26.41 10.25 12.47
C PRO A 8 -26.17 10.70 11.03
N ASP A 9 -26.00 12.01 10.90
CA ASP A 9 -25.81 12.79 9.69
C ASP A 9 -24.70 12.20 8.81
N ARG A 10 -25.11 11.40 7.81
CA ARG A 10 -24.23 10.94 6.73
C ARG A 10 -24.05 12.14 5.82
N GLN A 11 -23.20 13.07 6.27
CA GLN A 11 -22.83 14.32 5.61
C GLN A 11 -22.91 14.16 4.10
N ASP A 12 -23.77 14.95 3.45
CA ASP A 12 -24.16 14.74 2.06
C ASP A 12 -22.93 14.58 1.16
N ALA A 13 -22.69 13.33 0.73
CA ALA A 13 -21.48 12.98 0.00
C ALA A 13 -21.36 13.78 -1.30
N LEU A 14 -22.49 14.24 -1.86
CA LEU A 14 -22.54 15.07 -3.06
C LEU A 14 -22.04 16.49 -2.79
N ASP A 15 -22.37 17.08 -1.65
CA ASP A 15 -21.84 18.40 -1.24
C ASP A 15 -20.33 18.31 -0.92
N SER A 16 -19.86 17.11 -0.55
CA SER A 16 -18.44 16.81 -0.36
C SER A 16 -17.72 16.31 -1.63
N LEU A 17 -18.38 16.23 -2.78
CA LEU A 17 -17.82 15.64 -4.02
C LEU A 17 -16.51 16.31 -4.45
N GLY A 18 -16.34 17.60 -4.11
CA GLY A 18 -15.09 18.34 -4.31
C GLY A 18 -13.86 17.69 -3.68
N ARG A 19 -14.04 16.93 -2.58
CA ARG A 19 -12.98 16.25 -1.82
C ARG A 19 -12.58 14.91 -2.43
N TRP A 20 -13.37 14.34 -3.34
CA TRP A 20 -13.17 12.98 -3.84
C TRP A 20 -12.74 12.97 -5.30
N ARG A 21 -11.90 12.00 -5.66
CA ARG A 21 -11.60 11.62 -7.04
C ARG A 21 -11.64 10.11 -7.20
N LEU A 22 -11.81 9.65 -8.43
CA LEU A 22 -11.63 8.24 -8.73
C LEU A 22 -10.18 7.84 -8.43
N ARG A 23 -10.01 6.70 -7.76
CA ARG A 23 -8.71 6.16 -7.42
C ARG A 23 -7.88 5.92 -8.70
N PRO A 24 -6.63 6.41 -8.78
CA PRO A 24 -5.74 6.10 -9.89
C PRO A 24 -5.61 4.60 -10.15
N GLY A 25 -5.67 4.21 -11.42
CA GLY A 25 -5.60 2.80 -11.84
C GLY A 25 -6.93 2.06 -11.86
N VAL A 26 -8.04 2.68 -11.44
CA VAL A 26 -9.37 2.08 -11.64
C VAL A 26 -9.69 2.04 -13.13
N SER A 27 -9.89 0.83 -13.63
CA SER A 27 -10.37 0.57 -14.98
C SER A 27 -11.89 0.47 -14.99
N VAL A 28 -12.52 0.96 -16.05
CA VAL A 28 -13.97 1.06 -16.14
C VAL A 28 -14.43 0.43 -17.45
N THR A 29 -15.44 -0.42 -17.37
CA THR A 29 -16.12 -1.02 -18.52
C THR A 29 -17.60 -0.70 -18.43
N VAL A 30 -18.11 0.09 -19.37
CA VAL A 30 -19.54 0.38 -19.47
C VAL A 30 -20.25 -0.86 -20.01
N LEU A 31 -21.34 -1.24 -19.35
CA LEU A 31 -22.21 -2.34 -19.73
C LEU A 31 -23.52 -1.78 -20.30
N HIS A 32 -24.34 -2.64 -20.91
CA HIS A 32 -25.61 -2.22 -21.51
C HIS A 32 -26.56 -1.53 -20.51
N ASN A 33 -26.62 -2.01 -19.27
CA ASN A 33 -27.49 -1.52 -18.19
C ASN A 33 -26.72 -1.17 -16.90
N GLY A 34 -25.41 -0.93 -17.02
CA GLY A 34 -24.53 -0.87 -15.86
C GLY A 34 -23.10 -0.43 -16.13
N VAL A 35 -22.26 -0.56 -15.10
CA VAL A 35 -20.83 -0.26 -15.17
C VAL A 35 -20.06 -1.22 -14.28
N HIS A 36 -18.97 -1.76 -14.83
CA HIS A 36 -17.99 -2.55 -14.08
C HIS A 36 -16.74 -1.72 -13.82
N LEU A 37 -16.29 -1.69 -12.57
CA LEU A 37 -15.09 -1.00 -12.12
C LEU A 37 -14.11 -2.03 -11.55
N ARG A 38 -12.87 -1.96 -12.00
CA ARG A 38 -11.78 -2.80 -11.50
C ARG A 38 -10.69 -1.92 -10.88
N GLY A 39 -10.58 -1.97 -9.56
CA GLY A 39 -9.50 -1.37 -8.80
C GLY A 39 -8.36 -2.35 -8.52
N TRP A 40 -7.42 -1.92 -7.67
CA TRP A 40 -6.23 -2.71 -7.32
C TRP A 40 -6.55 -3.98 -6.52
N ILE A 41 -7.44 -3.89 -5.53
CA ILE A 41 -7.80 -5.00 -4.62
C ILE A 41 -9.29 -5.37 -4.68
N THR A 42 -10.07 -4.70 -5.51
CA THR A 42 -11.53 -4.78 -5.51
C THR A 42 -12.08 -4.61 -6.92
N SER A 43 -13.24 -5.20 -7.16
CA SER A 43 -14.05 -4.98 -8.35
C SER A 43 -15.50 -4.76 -7.92
N LEU A 44 -16.18 -3.86 -8.61
CA LEU A 44 -17.57 -3.51 -8.36
C LEU A 44 -18.33 -3.52 -9.69
N THR A 45 -19.46 -4.22 -9.74
CA THR A 45 -20.42 -4.10 -10.83
C THR A 45 -21.67 -3.41 -10.30
N LEU A 46 -22.06 -2.32 -10.94
CA LEU A 46 -23.31 -1.60 -10.66
C LEU A 46 -24.29 -1.88 -11.81
N GLU A 47 -25.48 -2.35 -11.46
CA GLU A 47 -26.60 -2.60 -12.38
C GLU A 47 -27.82 -1.84 -11.89
N GLY A 48 -28.59 -1.26 -12.82
CA GLY A 48 -29.75 -0.43 -12.43
C GLY A 48 -30.64 0.06 -13.57
N GLY A 49 -30.29 -0.24 -14.83
CA GLY A 49 -31.06 0.12 -16.02
C GLY A 49 -30.33 1.07 -16.96
N ASP A 50 -30.94 1.41 -18.09
CA ASP A 50 -30.32 2.12 -19.22
C ASP A 50 -29.82 3.54 -18.87
N GLY A 51 -30.33 4.13 -17.79
CA GLY A 51 -29.89 5.43 -17.29
C GLY A 51 -28.54 5.40 -16.55
N LEU A 52 -28.10 4.22 -16.07
CA LEU A 52 -26.89 4.10 -15.25
C LEU A 52 -25.60 4.41 -16.02
N PRO A 53 -25.38 3.95 -17.27
CA PRO A 53 -24.24 4.39 -18.08
C PRO A 53 -24.13 5.91 -18.24
N VAL A 54 -25.26 6.58 -18.44
CA VAL A 54 -25.30 8.06 -18.62
C VAL A 54 -24.99 8.76 -17.29
N LEU A 55 -25.58 8.30 -16.20
CA LEU A 55 -25.30 8.80 -14.85
C LEU A 55 -23.81 8.66 -14.52
N TRP A 56 -23.25 7.49 -14.81
CA TRP A 56 -21.84 7.20 -14.62
C TRP A 56 -20.94 8.15 -15.41
N GLY A 57 -21.23 8.43 -16.68
CA GLY A 57 -20.44 9.35 -17.49
C GLY A 57 -20.29 10.74 -16.85
N ARG A 58 -21.40 11.30 -16.34
CA ARG A 58 -21.39 12.60 -15.65
C ARG A 58 -20.63 12.55 -14.32
N LEU A 59 -20.84 11.48 -13.54
CA LEU A 59 -20.15 11.30 -12.27
C LEU A 59 -18.65 11.09 -12.47
N ALA A 60 -18.24 10.34 -13.49
CA ALA A 60 -16.84 10.07 -13.80
C ALA A 60 -16.09 11.37 -14.18
N GLU A 61 -16.71 12.26 -14.95
CA GLU A 61 -16.12 13.57 -15.27
C GLU A 61 -15.97 14.45 -14.00
N ALA A 62 -16.97 14.42 -13.12
CA ALA A 62 -16.91 15.10 -11.83
C ALA A 62 -15.81 14.50 -10.91
N LEU A 63 -15.54 13.19 -11.00
CA LEU A 63 -14.53 12.47 -10.23
C LEU A 63 -13.13 12.46 -10.87
N ALA A 64 -12.97 12.99 -12.09
CA ALA A 64 -11.69 13.00 -12.81
C ALA A 64 -10.60 13.79 -12.07
N ALA A 65 -9.33 13.47 -12.35
CA ALA A 65 -8.18 14.10 -11.69
C ALA A 65 -8.07 15.60 -12.04
N GLY A 66 -8.33 16.45 -11.05
CA GLY A 66 -8.06 17.90 -11.05
C GLY A 66 -8.69 18.74 -12.19
N GLY A 67 -8.50 20.06 -12.14
CA GLY A 67 -8.79 20.97 -13.25
C GLY A 67 -10.18 21.62 -13.27
N GLU A 68 -10.28 22.70 -14.05
CA GLU A 68 -11.49 23.52 -14.23
C GLU A 68 -12.65 22.68 -14.75
N ARG A 69 -12.40 21.76 -15.69
CA ARG A 69 -13.42 20.87 -16.27
C ARG A 69 -14.10 19.98 -15.23
N SER A 70 -13.31 19.32 -14.38
CA SER A 70 -13.84 18.52 -13.26
C SER A 70 -14.57 19.41 -12.24
N GLY A 71 -14.10 20.64 -12.02
CA GLY A 71 -14.81 21.66 -11.22
C GLY A 71 -16.19 22.00 -11.77
N ALA A 72 -16.28 22.32 -13.06
CA ALA A 72 -17.52 22.66 -13.75
C ALA A 72 -18.52 21.49 -13.74
N ALA A 73 -18.06 20.27 -14.06
CA ALA A 73 -18.90 19.08 -14.05
C ALA A 73 -19.49 18.80 -12.66
N ARG A 74 -18.71 19.00 -11.58
CA ARG A 74 -19.20 18.90 -10.20
C ARG A 74 -20.30 19.93 -9.91
N ALA A 75 -20.07 21.19 -10.25
CA ALA A 75 -21.04 22.26 -10.01
C ALA A 75 -22.33 22.06 -10.82
N GLU A 76 -22.24 21.52 -12.03
CA GLU A 76 -23.41 21.13 -12.83
C GLU A 76 -24.17 19.97 -12.19
N LEU A 77 -23.46 18.91 -11.77
CA LEU A 77 -24.08 17.73 -11.17
C LEU A 77 -24.82 18.07 -9.86
N VAL A 78 -24.22 18.91 -9.00
CA VAL A 78 -24.86 19.40 -7.76
C VAL A 78 -26.11 20.22 -8.07
N ARG A 79 -26.07 21.11 -9.07
CA ARG A 79 -27.25 21.89 -9.50
C ARG A 79 -28.36 21.01 -10.08
N ALA A 80 -28.01 19.97 -10.83
CA ALA A 80 -28.97 19.06 -11.45
C ALA A 80 -29.64 18.12 -10.44
N ALA A 81 -29.02 17.90 -9.27
CA ALA A 81 -29.48 16.97 -8.24
C ALA A 81 -29.78 17.68 -6.90
N PRO A 82 -30.85 18.50 -6.83
CA PRO A 82 -31.23 19.19 -5.60
C PRO A 82 -31.60 18.19 -4.48
N ALA A 83 -31.55 18.67 -3.23
CA ALA A 83 -31.90 17.89 -2.05
C ALA A 83 -33.28 17.24 -2.20
N GLY A 84 -33.38 15.95 -1.86
CA GLY A 84 -34.62 15.16 -1.97
C GLY A 84 -34.96 14.65 -3.38
N SER A 85 -34.21 15.01 -4.42
CA SER A 85 -34.46 14.49 -5.78
C SER A 85 -34.09 13.01 -5.94
N PRO A 86 -34.79 12.24 -6.80
CA PRO A 86 -34.41 10.86 -7.12
C PRO A 86 -33.00 10.73 -7.69
N LEU A 87 -32.56 11.72 -8.48
CA LEU A 87 -31.19 11.77 -9.00
C LEU A 87 -30.15 11.91 -7.89
N ARG A 88 -30.39 12.75 -6.88
CA ARG A 88 -29.49 12.87 -5.71
C ARG A 88 -29.43 11.55 -4.94
N ALA A 89 -30.56 10.88 -4.72
CA ALA A 89 -30.58 9.57 -4.08
C ALA A 89 -29.78 8.51 -4.86
N ALA A 90 -29.92 8.47 -6.19
CA ALA A 90 -29.15 7.58 -7.06
C ALA A 90 -27.64 7.89 -6.99
N LEU A 91 -27.25 9.16 -7.06
CA LEU A 91 -25.85 9.58 -6.94
C LEU A 91 -25.25 9.22 -5.59
N LEU A 92 -25.97 9.46 -4.49
CA LEU A 92 -25.54 9.10 -3.14
C LEU A 92 -25.38 7.58 -2.99
N THR A 93 -26.26 6.80 -3.61
CA THR A 93 -26.15 5.34 -3.63
C THR A 93 -24.88 4.90 -4.35
N VAL A 94 -24.63 5.42 -5.55
CA VAL A 94 -23.42 5.10 -6.32
C VAL A 94 -22.16 5.54 -5.57
N LEU A 95 -22.13 6.76 -5.03
CA LEU A 95 -21.00 7.27 -4.23
C LEU A 95 -20.75 6.41 -3.00
N GLY A 96 -21.80 5.98 -2.30
CA GLY A 96 -21.73 5.04 -1.19
C GLY A 96 -21.03 3.74 -1.60
N GLN A 97 -21.47 3.12 -2.69
CA GLN A 97 -20.84 1.91 -3.22
C GLN A 97 -19.36 2.14 -3.59
N LEU A 98 -19.03 3.26 -4.24
CA LEU A 98 -17.63 3.56 -4.57
C LEU A 98 -16.76 3.75 -3.33
N LEU A 99 -17.30 4.34 -2.25
CA LEU A 99 -16.60 4.50 -0.97
C LEU A 99 -16.43 3.17 -0.25
N ASP A 100 -17.51 2.39 -0.13
CA ASP A 100 -17.53 1.09 0.54
C ASP A 100 -16.56 0.10 -0.14
N HIS A 101 -16.40 0.22 -1.46
CA HIS A 101 -15.44 -0.57 -2.24
C HIS A 101 -14.06 0.10 -2.38
N GLY A 102 -13.79 1.22 -1.72
CA GLY A 102 -12.48 1.87 -1.73
C GLY A 102 -12.02 2.39 -3.10
N LEU A 103 -12.96 2.66 -4.01
CA LEU A 103 -12.70 3.13 -5.38
C LEU A 103 -12.53 4.65 -5.47
N LEU A 104 -12.82 5.38 -4.39
CA LEU A 104 -12.55 6.80 -4.27
C LEU A 104 -11.33 7.05 -3.37
N VAL A 105 -10.62 8.15 -3.64
CA VAL A 105 -9.59 8.69 -2.76
C VAL A 105 -9.81 10.17 -2.53
N GLU A 106 -9.38 10.64 -1.37
CA GLU A 106 -9.35 12.07 -1.08
C GLU A 106 -8.41 12.78 -2.06
N ARG A 107 -8.86 13.91 -2.59
CA ARG A 107 -8.02 14.82 -3.37
C ARG A 107 -7.04 15.48 -2.42
N SER A 108 -5.78 15.09 -2.49
CA SER A 108 -4.70 15.84 -1.86
C SER A 108 -4.69 17.26 -2.44
N GLY A 109 -4.70 18.29 -1.58
CA GLY A 109 -4.67 19.72 -1.97
C GLY A 109 -3.36 20.21 -2.59
N GLY A 110 -2.63 19.31 -3.25
CA GLY A 110 -1.38 19.52 -3.94
C GLY A 110 -0.98 18.16 -4.49
N GLU A 111 -0.65 18.09 -5.78
CA GLU A 111 0.09 16.94 -6.28
C GLU A 111 1.30 16.79 -5.36
N ALA A 112 1.41 15.64 -4.68
CA ALA A 112 2.57 15.37 -3.86
C ALA A 112 3.77 15.30 -4.82
N THR A 113 4.47 16.43 -4.97
CA THR A 113 5.73 16.56 -5.71
C THR A 113 6.90 15.91 -4.95
N GLY A 114 6.62 15.19 -3.85
CA GLY A 114 7.56 14.36 -3.14
C GLY A 114 7.78 13.01 -3.84
N GLY A 115 8.98 12.45 -3.72
CA GLY A 115 9.42 11.23 -4.43
C GLY A 115 8.63 9.94 -4.19
N ALA A 116 7.59 9.94 -3.35
CA ALA A 116 6.63 8.85 -3.25
C ALA A 116 5.63 8.99 -4.41
N GLY A 117 5.96 8.39 -5.56
CA GLY A 117 5.27 8.58 -6.83
C GLY A 117 3.76 8.24 -6.85
N PRO A 118 3.13 8.27 -8.04
CA PRO A 118 1.66 8.18 -8.21
C PRO A 118 1.02 6.88 -7.67
N TRP A 119 1.82 5.85 -7.37
CA TRP A 119 1.36 4.56 -6.85
C TRP A 119 0.62 4.65 -5.51
N LEU A 120 0.96 5.60 -4.64
CA LEU A 120 0.25 5.78 -3.36
C LEU A 120 -1.22 6.14 -3.58
N GLY A 121 -1.51 6.90 -4.64
CA GLY A 121 -2.89 7.19 -5.04
C GLY A 121 -3.66 5.90 -5.34
N ALA A 122 -3.01 4.89 -5.90
CA ALA A 122 -3.65 3.63 -6.29
C ALA A 122 -3.87 2.67 -5.10
N VAL A 123 -3.08 2.74 -4.03
CA VAL A 123 -3.12 1.71 -2.97
C VAL A 123 -3.40 2.22 -1.56
N ALA A 124 -3.18 3.52 -1.28
CA ALA A 124 -3.39 4.08 0.05
C ALA A 124 -4.83 4.57 0.22
N GLU A 125 -5.43 4.33 1.38
CA GLU A 125 -6.70 4.95 1.76
C GLU A 125 -6.58 6.48 1.85
N ARG A 126 -5.48 6.95 2.44
CA ARG A 126 -5.16 8.39 2.60
C ARG A 126 -3.81 8.72 1.95
N PRO A 127 -3.75 8.87 0.61
CA PRO A 127 -2.48 9.03 -0.12
C PRO A 127 -1.62 10.20 0.36
N GLY A 128 -2.22 11.34 0.69
CA GLY A 128 -1.50 12.51 1.21
C GLY A 128 -0.82 12.25 2.56
N ALA A 129 -1.52 11.59 3.48
CA ALA A 129 -0.97 11.22 4.79
C ALA A 129 0.16 10.19 4.65
N ALA A 130 -0.01 9.18 3.79
CA ALA A 130 1.01 8.17 3.49
C ALA A 130 2.27 8.80 2.88
N GLY A 131 2.10 9.70 1.89
CA GLY A 131 3.21 10.42 1.27
C GLY A 131 3.95 11.32 2.26
N ALA A 132 3.22 12.03 3.13
CA ALA A 132 3.81 12.84 4.18
C ALA A 132 4.57 12.01 5.22
N ALA A 133 4.08 10.81 5.57
CA ALA A 133 4.78 9.89 6.46
C ALA A 133 6.11 9.41 5.86
N LEU A 134 6.12 9.03 4.58
CA LEU A 134 7.35 8.64 3.87
C LEU A 134 8.34 9.80 3.77
N ALA A 135 7.87 11.01 3.44
CA ALA A 135 8.72 12.19 3.29
C ALA A 135 9.44 12.59 4.58
N ARG A 136 8.75 12.47 5.73
CA ARG A 136 9.29 12.74 7.06
C ARG A 136 10.19 11.62 7.60
N SER A 137 10.17 10.45 6.99
CA SER A 137 10.93 9.29 7.46
C SER A 137 12.29 9.19 6.76
N ARG A 138 13.23 8.52 7.43
CA ARG A 138 14.52 8.11 6.87
C ARG A 138 14.71 6.63 7.14
N ALA A 139 15.34 5.95 6.18
CA ALA A 139 15.73 4.57 6.31
C ALA A 139 17.25 4.45 6.40
N ARG A 140 17.73 3.51 7.20
CA ARG A 140 19.12 3.06 7.24
C ARG A 140 19.18 1.64 6.70
N VAL A 141 20.12 1.39 5.79
CA VAL A 141 20.41 0.07 5.24
C VAL A 141 21.74 -0.38 5.82
N LEU A 142 21.68 -1.32 6.75
CA LEU A 142 22.82 -1.81 7.51
C LEU A 142 23.28 -3.15 6.95
N GLY A 143 24.57 -3.30 6.65
CA GLY A 143 25.17 -4.58 6.26
C GLY A 143 26.68 -4.61 6.51
N ALA A 144 27.27 -5.80 6.53
CA ALA A 144 28.71 -5.99 6.69
C ALA A 144 29.52 -5.36 5.54
N HIS A 145 28.95 -5.41 4.32
CA HIS A 145 29.53 -4.88 3.09
C HIS A 145 28.56 -3.89 2.43
N PRO A 146 28.77 -2.56 2.61
CA PRO A 146 27.94 -1.51 2.00
C PRO A 146 27.79 -1.63 0.47
N ASP A 147 28.82 -2.14 -0.20
CA ASP A 147 28.85 -2.31 -1.65
C ASP A 147 28.37 -3.71 -2.10
N SER A 148 27.71 -4.48 -1.25
CA SER A 148 27.14 -5.75 -1.68
C SER A 148 25.93 -5.53 -2.60
N PRO A 149 25.64 -6.45 -3.55
CA PRO A 149 24.46 -6.36 -4.41
C PRO A 149 23.15 -6.24 -3.63
N LEU A 150 23.03 -6.94 -2.49
CA LEU A 150 21.84 -6.93 -1.64
C LEU A 150 21.61 -5.57 -0.98
N VAL A 151 22.66 -4.97 -0.38
CA VAL A 151 22.60 -3.62 0.21
C VAL A 151 22.22 -2.58 -0.84
N ARG A 152 22.89 -2.58 -1.99
CA ARG A 152 22.58 -1.65 -3.08
C ARG A 152 21.15 -1.83 -3.62
N ALA A 153 20.69 -3.08 -3.75
CA ALA A 153 19.32 -3.35 -4.20
C ALA A 153 18.29 -2.82 -3.20
N ALA A 154 18.50 -3.01 -1.89
CA ALA A 154 17.60 -2.52 -0.86
C ALA A 154 17.55 -0.99 -0.80
N ALA A 155 18.71 -0.32 -0.82
CA ALA A 155 18.79 1.14 -0.86
C ALA A 155 18.09 1.72 -2.10
N ARG A 156 18.30 1.12 -3.28
CA ARG A 156 17.60 1.53 -4.51
C ARG A 156 16.09 1.29 -4.44
N ALA A 157 15.65 0.17 -3.86
CA ALA A 157 14.23 -0.13 -3.71
C ALA A 157 13.53 0.88 -2.80
N LEU A 158 14.12 1.21 -1.64
CA LEU A 158 13.62 2.23 -0.72
C LEU A 158 13.55 3.61 -1.37
N ASN A 159 14.63 4.05 -2.02
CA ASN A 159 14.68 5.34 -2.70
C ASN A 159 13.64 5.46 -3.83
N ARG A 160 13.46 4.40 -4.64
CA ARG A 160 12.42 4.36 -5.69
C ARG A 160 11.00 4.41 -5.13
N ALA A 161 10.80 3.90 -3.91
CA ALA A 161 9.52 3.95 -3.22
C ALA A 161 9.26 5.31 -2.52
N GLY A 162 10.23 6.22 -2.55
CA GLY A 162 10.12 7.55 -1.92
C GLY A 162 10.60 7.60 -0.47
N LEU A 163 11.18 6.52 0.06
CA LEU A 163 11.78 6.49 1.39
C LEU A 163 13.29 6.68 1.29
N ARG A 164 13.79 7.85 1.70
CA ARG A 164 15.22 8.17 1.58
C ARG A 164 16.06 7.23 2.43
N ALA A 165 16.99 6.53 1.79
CA ALA A 165 17.83 5.51 2.40
C ALA A 165 19.29 5.95 2.50
N GLU A 166 19.86 5.78 3.69
CA GLU A 166 21.29 5.93 3.97
C GLU A 166 21.91 4.56 4.17
N VAL A 167 23.04 4.28 3.52
CA VAL A 167 23.75 3.01 3.66
C VAL A 167 24.82 3.16 4.74
N ALA A 168 24.88 2.23 5.68
CA ALA A 168 25.93 2.21 6.69
C ALA A 168 26.49 0.80 6.91
N LYS A 169 27.79 0.74 7.19
CA LYS A 169 28.46 -0.50 7.57
C LYS A 169 28.09 -0.87 9.00
N THR A 170 27.85 -2.15 9.26
CA THR A 170 27.77 -2.70 10.62
C THR A 170 28.52 -4.02 10.72
N ALA A 171 29.25 -4.22 11.81
CA ALA A 171 29.95 -5.49 12.08
C ALA A 171 29.04 -6.54 12.74
N GLU A 172 27.83 -6.14 13.15
CA GLU A 172 26.91 -6.98 13.93
C GLU A 172 26.05 -7.92 13.07
N LEU A 173 26.19 -7.86 11.74
CA LEU A 173 25.39 -8.68 10.82
C LEU A 173 26.29 -9.66 10.07
N PRO A 174 25.87 -10.94 9.93
CA PRO A 174 26.57 -11.90 9.09
C PRO A 174 26.60 -11.48 7.61
N ASP A 175 27.59 -12.00 6.89
CA ASP A 175 27.66 -11.85 5.43
C ASP A 175 26.39 -12.38 4.75
N GLY A 176 25.93 -11.66 3.74
CA GLY A 176 24.69 -11.97 3.03
C GLY A 176 23.41 -11.55 3.78
N GLN A 177 23.51 -10.88 4.93
CA GLN A 177 22.37 -10.29 5.62
C GLN A 177 22.40 -8.76 5.59
N VAL A 178 21.20 -8.17 5.53
CA VAL A 178 20.97 -6.73 5.57
C VAL A 178 19.81 -6.45 6.51
N LEU A 179 19.97 -5.41 7.34
CA LEU A 179 18.91 -4.90 8.19
C LEU A 179 18.47 -3.52 7.68
N LEU A 180 17.18 -3.39 7.38
CA LEU A 180 16.56 -2.13 7.01
C LEU A 180 15.88 -1.57 8.26
N VAL A 181 16.21 -0.33 8.63
CA VAL A 181 15.66 0.33 9.83
C VAL A 181 15.05 1.67 9.42
N THR A 182 13.89 2.03 9.95
CA THR A 182 13.33 3.38 9.79
C THR A 182 13.13 4.03 11.13
N SER A 183 13.45 5.31 11.18
CA SER A 183 13.08 6.19 12.28
C SER A 183 12.06 7.20 11.73
N GLY A 184 10.95 7.36 12.43
CA GLY A 184 9.87 8.27 12.02
C GLY A 184 8.74 8.33 13.05
N PRO A 185 7.88 9.36 12.98
CA PRO A 185 6.75 9.49 13.89
C PRO A 185 5.83 8.27 13.73
N GLY A 186 5.60 7.57 14.85
CA GLY A 186 4.96 6.26 14.86
C GLY A 186 3.51 6.29 14.37
N GLY A 187 3.24 5.53 13.29
CA GLY A 187 1.93 4.96 12.97
C GLY A 187 0.79 5.92 12.58
N PRO A 188 -0.31 5.38 12.03
CA PRO A 188 -1.47 6.17 11.66
C PRO A 188 -2.12 6.82 12.90
N PRO A 189 -2.71 8.02 12.76
CA PRO A 189 -3.39 8.70 13.85
C PRO A 189 -4.59 7.86 14.32
N GLY A 190 -4.56 7.40 15.58
CA GLY A 190 -5.67 6.66 16.21
C GLY A 190 -5.25 5.48 17.11
N ALA A 191 -4.00 5.01 17.03
CA ALA A 191 -3.51 3.90 17.85
C ALA A 191 -2.87 4.40 19.16
N GLY A 192 -3.68 4.85 20.13
CA GLY A 192 -3.30 5.02 21.53
C GLY A 192 -2.28 6.13 21.85
N GLN A 193 -2.58 6.93 22.87
CA GLN A 193 -1.70 7.97 23.38
C GLN A 193 -0.43 7.35 24.00
N GLY A 194 0.74 7.85 23.58
CA GLY A 194 2.05 7.51 24.16
C GLY A 194 2.82 6.44 23.39
N ARG A 195 3.47 6.79 22.29
CA ARG A 195 4.49 5.94 21.66
C ARG A 195 5.68 6.79 21.27
N GLU A 196 6.82 6.51 21.90
CA GLU A 196 8.15 6.87 21.39
C GLU A 196 8.23 6.57 19.89
N ALA A 197 9.10 7.27 19.15
CA ALA A 197 9.37 7.00 17.75
C ALA A 197 9.89 5.56 17.59
N ALA A 198 8.97 4.60 17.48
CA ALA A 198 9.30 3.19 17.45
C ALA A 198 10.00 2.89 16.13
N GLU A 199 11.29 2.61 16.21
CA GLU A 199 12.06 2.16 15.07
C GLU A 199 11.42 0.88 14.52
N ARG A 200 11.20 0.87 13.20
CA ARG A 200 10.69 -0.29 12.50
C ARG A 200 11.82 -0.90 11.70
N ALA A 201 11.91 -2.22 11.73
CA ALA A 201 12.97 -2.94 11.07
C ALA A 201 12.46 -4.16 10.31
N VAL A 202 13.17 -4.48 9.23
CA VAL A 202 13.02 -5.70 8.43
C VAL A 202 14.42 -6.20 8.13
N ALA A 203 14.69 -7.49 8.38
CA ALA A 203 15.91 -8.14 7.97
C ALA A 203 15.69 -8.98 6.72
N VAL A 204 16.69 -9.00 5.85
CA VAL A 204 16.74 -9.82 4.65
C VAL A 204 18.06 -10.56 4.58
N GLY A 205 18.02 -11.84 4.25
CA GLY A 205 19.20 -12.68 4.13
C GLY A 205 19.19 -13.48 2.84
N VAL A 206 20.34 -13.59 2.19
CA VAL A 206 20.56 -14.45 1.02
C VAL A 206 21.85 -15.24 1.21
N ARG A 207 21.76 -16.55 0.99
CA ARG A 207 22.91 -17.44 1.02
C ARG A 207 22.67 -18.65 0.11
N ALA A 208 23.54 -18.83 -0.89
CA ALA A 208 23.59 -20.03 -1.73
C ALA A 208 22.23 -20.42 -2.35
N GLY A 209 21.56 -19.47 -3.00
CA GLY A 209 20.28 -19.70 -3.70
C GLY A 209 19.04 -19.75 -2.79
N LEU A 210 19.22 -19.65 -1.47
CA LEU A 210 18.13 -19.53 -0.49
C LEU A 210 18.14 -18.13 0.11
N GLY A 211 16.96 -17.62 0.44
CA GLY A 211 16.86 -16.38 1.19
C GLY A 211 15.54 -16.19 1.91
N PHE A 212 15.50 -15.15 2.71
CA PHE A 212 14.36 -14.84 3.56
C PHE A 212 14.17 -13.33 3.74
N VAL A 213 12.95 -12.94 4.12
CA VAL A 213 12.60 -11.61 4.63
C VAL A 213 11.79 -11.77 5.91
N THR A 214 12.23 -11.13 6.99
CA THR A 214 11.53 -11.17 8.29
C THR A 214 10.26 -10.31 8.27
N PRO A 215 9.34 -10.53 9.22
CA PRO A 215 8.31 -9.55 9.53
C PRO A 215 8.86 -8.16 9.83
N VAL A 216 7.99 -7.14 9.68
CA VAL A 216 8.26 -5.81 10.21
C VAL A 216 8.12 -5.88 11.73
N GLY A 217 9.16 -5.48 12.45
CA GLY A 217 9.17 -5.48 13.91
C GLY A 217 10.08 -4.39 14.47
N SER A 218 10.46 -4.50 15.74
CA SER A 218 11.56 -3.72 16.30
C SER A 218 12.90 -4.19 15.71
N VAL A 219 13.96 -3.39 15.87
CA VAL A 219 15.32 -3.78 15.48
C VAL A 219 15.75 -5.10 16.14
N ALA A 220 15.46 -5.26 17.43
CA ALA A 220 15.77 -6.48 18.17
C ALA A 220 15.02 -7.70 17.62
N GLN A 221 13.71 -7.55 17.35
CA GLN A 221 12.89 -8.64 16.81
C GLN A 221 13.38 -9.06 15.42
N ALA A 222 13.62 -8.10 14.52
CA ALA A 222 14.07 -8.39 13.16
C ALA A 222 15.43 -9.13 13.15
N ARG A 223 16.33 -8.82 14.09
CA ARG A 223 17.61 -9.54 14.24
C ARG A 223 17.41 -10.97 14.76
N ALA A 224 16.62 -11.14 15.82
CA ALA A 224 16.32 -12.45 16.38
C ALA A 224 15.63 -13.36 15.34
N ASP A 225 14.68 -12.83 14.58
CA ASP A 225 14.00 -13.55 13.51
C ASP A 225 14.98 -13.94 12.39
N ALA A 226 15.89 -13.03 11.99
CA ALA A 226 16.90 -13.31 10.98
C ALA A 226 17.85 -14.43 11.40
N GLU A 227 18.30 -14.42 12.65
CA GLU A 227 19.16 -15.47 13.22
C GLU A 227 18.43 -16.82 13.24
N ALA A 228 17.20 -16.86 13.74
CA ALA A 228 16.39 -18.06 13.79
C ALA A 228 16.12 -18.64 12.38
N LEU A 229 15.78 -17.79 11.41
CA LEU A 229 15.55 -18.19 10.03
C LEU A 229 16.84 -18.69 9.36
N ALA A 230 17.96 -17.99 9.54
CA ALA A 230 19.25 -18.41 9.01
C ALA A 230 19.67 -19.79 9.57
N GLY A 231 19.51 -20.01 10.88
CA GLY A 231 19.81 -21.30 11.52
C GLY A 231 18.90 -22.44 11.06
N ARG A 232 17.63 -22.17 10.75
CA ARG A 232 16.70 -23.16 10.17
C ARG A 232 17.05 -23.49 8.72
N LEU A 233 17.32 -22.47 7.90
CA LEU A 233 17.68 -22.66 6.49
C LEU A 233 19.04 -23.35 6.32
N HIS A 234 19.99 -23.11 7.24
CA HIS A 234 21.28 -23.80 7.23
C HIS A 234 21.12 -25.31 7.42
N ARG A 235 20.25 -25.74 8.35
CA ARG A 235 19.97 -27.17 8.62
C ARG A 235 19.25 -27.87 7.47
N ARG A 236 18.54 -27.14 6.62
CA ARG A 236 17.75 -27.70 5.50
C ARG A 236 18.61 -28.03 4.27
N LYS A 237 19.85 -27.54 4.18
CA LYS A 237 20.62 -27.59 2.94
C LYS A 237 21.06 -29.02 2.58
N THR A 238 20.43 -29.59 1.56
CA THR A 238 20.80 -30.86 0.91
C THR A 238 21.59 -30.58 -0.37
N GLY A 239 22.92 -30.71 -0.31
CA GLY A 239 23.77 -31.26 -1.38
C GLY A 239 23.95 -30.55 -2.74
N HIS A 240 23.13 -29.59 -3.18
CA HIS A 240 23.29 -28.96 -4.51
C HIS A 240 23.42 -27.44 -4.43
N ARG A 241 24.52 -26.92 -4.99
CA ARG A 241 24.77 -25.48 -5.14
C ARG A 241 24.50 -25.10 -6.58
N ALA A 242 23.25 -24.74 -6.89
CA ALA A 242 22.94 -24.11 -8.17
C ALA A 242 23.71 -22.77 -8.30
N PRO A 243 24.06 -22.33 -9.52
CA PRO A 243 24.65 -21.01 -9.73
C PRO A 243 23.72 -19.93 -9.18
N GLU A 244 24.23 -19.00 -8.36
CA GLU A 244 23.41 -17.94 -7.78
C GLU A 244 22.89 -17.00 -8.87
N HIS A 245 21.57 -16.95 -9.06
CA HIS A 245 20.96 -16.02 -10.00
C HIS A 245 20.94 -14.61 -9.39
N PRO A 246 21.43 -13.58 -10.09
CA PRO A 246 21.50 -12.22 -9.55
C PRO A 246 20.14 -11.58 -9.23
N ALA A 247 19.04 -12.23 -9.59
CA ALA A 247 17.68 -11.72 -9.40
C ALA A 247 17.18 -11.98 -7.97
N LEU A 248 17.59 -13.09 -7.34
CA LEU A 248 17.11 -13.45 -6.01
C LEU A 248 17.43 -12.37 -4.95
N PRO A 249 18.66 -11.83 -4.86
CA PRO A 249 18.95 -10.70 -3.96
C PRO A 249 18.10 -9.46 -4.26
N VAL A 250 17.83 -9.18 -5.54
CA VAL A 250 17.03 -8.01 -5.93
C VAL A 250 15.57 -8.17 -5.52
N LEU A 251 14.99 -9.35 -5.74
CA LEU A 251 13.61 -9.67 -5.36
C LEU A 251 13.41 -9.62 -3.84
N LEU A 252 14.32 -10.24 -3.08
CA LEU A 252 14.26 -10.25 -1.62
C LEU A 252 14.49 -8.86 -1.03
N ALA A 253 15.48 -8.10 -1.54
CA ALA A 253 15.68 -6.71 -1.13
C ALA A 253 14.46 -5.83 -1.43
N SER A 254 13.83 -6.02 -2.60
CA SER A 254 12.63 -5.26 -2.98
C SER A 254 11.44 -5.62 -2.11
N SER A 255 11.29 -6.91 -1.76
CA SER A 255 10.24 -7.39 -0.86
C SER A 255 10.42 -6.82 0.55
N ALA A 256 11.65 -6.85 1.08
CA ALA A 256 11.98 -6.25 2.38
C ALA A 256 11.71 -4.74 2.41
N ALA A 257 12.14 -4.03 1.36
CA ALA A 257 11.87 -2.60 1.20
C ALA A 257 10.36 -2.31 1.13
N GLN A 258 9.59 -3.11 0.38
CA GLN A 258 8.14 -2.94 0.25
C GLN A 258 7.42 -3.11 1.59
N ARG A 259 7.76 -4.13 2.39
CA ARG A 259 7.17 -4.31 3.72
C ARG A 259 7.42 -3.11 4.63
N LEU A 260 8.66 -2.62 4.62
CA LEU A 260 9.04 -1.47 5.43
C LEU A 260 8.34 -0.18 4.98
N VAL A 261 8.25 0.06 3.66
CA VAL A 261 7.53 1.19 3.07
C VAL A 261 6.05 1.11 3.42
N CYS A 262 5.41 -0.06 3.30
CA CYS A 262 4.02 -0.24 3.71
C CYS A 262 3.82 0.12 5.18
N ALA A 263 4.69 -0.35 6.07
CA ALA A 263 4.59 -0.06 7.49
C ALA A 263 4.76 1.45 7.80
N VAL A 264 5.66 2.15 7.11
CA VAL A 264 5.82 3.61 7.24
C VAL A 264 4.62 4.37 6.70
N ALA A 265 4.11 3.94 5.54
CA ALA A 265 2.98 4.57 4.85
C ALA A 265 1.61 4.23 5.49
N GLY A 266 1.57 3.36 6.51
CA GLY A 266 0.33 2.90 7.13
C GLY A 266 -0.50 1.99 6.22
N LEU A 267 0.14 1.31 5.28
CA LEU A 267 -0.49 0.36 4.36
C LEU A 267 -0.45 -1.05 4.96
N ARG A 268 -1.35 -1.90 4.47
CA ARG A 268 -1.35 -3.34 4.78
C ARG A 268 -0.01 -3.96 4.37
N ASP A 269 0.53 -4.83 5.23
CA ASP A 269 1.71 -5.63 4.90
C ASP A 269 1.37 -6.53 3.69
N PRO A 270 2.17 -6.52 2.60
CA PRO A 270 1.93 -7.39 1.45
C PRO A 270 2.00 -8.88 1.79
N SER A 271 2.62 -9.26 2.91
CA SER A 271 2.66 -10.64 3.42
C SER A 271 1.50 -10.99 4.36
N ALA A 272 0.56 -10.06 4.60
CA ALA A 272 -0.63 -10.33 5.38
C ALA A 272 -1.58 -11.28 4.63
N GLU A 273 -2.32 -12.08 5.38
CA GLU A 273 -3.22 -13.15 4.93
C GLU A 273 -4.21 -12.69 3.85
N ALA A 274 -3.84 -12.82 2.58
CA ALA A 274 -4.75 -12.70 1.45
C ALA A 274 -5.47 -14.04 1.19
N GLY A 275 -5.88 -14.75 2.25
CA GLY A 275 -6.51 -16.07 2.14
C GLY A 275 -5.56 -17.24 1.85
N ASP A 276 -4.25 -17.09 2.09
CA ASP A 276 -3.30 -18.22 1.98
C ASP A 276 -3.45 -19.15 3.19
N ALA A 277 -3.92 -20.38 2.94
CA ALA A 277 -4.17 -21.39 3.95
C ALA A 277 -2.91 -21.84 4.73
N ARG A 278 -1.70 -21.50 4.25
CA ARG A 278 -0.43 -21.77 4.94
C ARG A 278 -0.13 -20.72 6.02
N LEU A 279 -0.83 -19.59 6.01
CA LEU A 279 -0.63 -18.51 6.96
C LEU A 279 -1.53 -18.72 8.18
N LEU A 280 -0.95 -18.53 9.36
CA LEU A 280 -1.67 -18.64 10.62
C LEU A 280 -2.32 -17.29 10.96
N PRO A 281 -3.64 -17.27 11.20
CA PRO A 281 -4.37 -16.05 11.53
C PRO A 281 -3.72 -15.21 12.63
N GLY A 282 -3.42 -13.96 12.31
CA GLY A 282 -2.88 -12.98 13.25
C GLY A 282 -1.38 -13.11 13.54
N LEU A 283 -0.65 -13.98 12.84
CA LEU A 283 0.78 -14.14 13.03
C LEU A 283 1.61 -13.43 11.94
N PRO A 284 2.70 -12.72 12.30
CA PRO A 284 3.56 -12.09 11.32
C PRO A 284 4.28 -13.11 10.41
N THR A 285 4.08 -12.97 9.11
CA THR A 285 4.64 -13.91 8.11
C THR A 285 6.08 -13.57 7.73
N ALA A 286 6.94 -14.58 7.60
CA ALA A 286 8.24 -14.47 6.93
C ALA A 286 8.14 -14.94 5.47
N LEU A 287 8.84 -14.28 4.55
CA LEU A 287 8.98 -14.75 3.16
C LEU A 287 10.21 -15.64 3.08
N ILE A 288 10.08 -16.82 2.47
CA ILE A 288 11.19 -17.71 2.12
C ILE A 288 11.21 -17.84 0.60
N ALA A 289 12.39 -17.67 0.01
CA ALA A 289 12.60 -17.87 -1.42
C ALA A 289 13.73 -18.87 -1.64
N GLU A 290 13.51 -19.77 -2.59
CA GLU A 290 14.47 -20.75 -3.05
C GLU A 290 14.59 -20.59 -4.56
N GLN A 291 15.82 -20.49 -5.04
CA GLN A 291 16.09 -20.54 -6.46
C GLN A 291 16.00 -21.99 -6.91
N GLU A 292 15.04 -22.30 -7.77
CA GLU A 292 15.01 -23.61 -8.42
C GLU A 292 16.27 -23.82 -9.27
N PRO A 293 16.87 -25.02 -9.23
CA PRO A 293 17.88 -25.39 -10.20
C PRO A 293 17.25 -25.26 -11.58
N SER A 294 17.90 -24.55 -12.50
CA SER A 294 17.54 -24.66 -13.92
C SER A 294 17.74 -26.12 -14.31
N GLY A 295 16.64 -26.85 -14.50
CA GLY A 295 16.68 -28.19 -15.07
C GLY A 295 17.38 -28.10 -16.43
N GLY A 296 18.53 -28.75 -16.53
CA GLY A 296 19.15 -29.08 -17.82
C GLY A 296 18.57 -30.38 -18.35
#